data_AF-A0A086PLF5-F1
#
_entry.id   AF-A0A086PLF5-F1
#
_cell.length_a   1.000
_cell.length_b   1.000
_cell.length_c   1.000
_cell.angle_alpha   90.00
_cell.angle_beta   90.00
_cell.angle_gamma   90.00
#
_symmetry.space_group_name_H-M   'P 1'
#
loop_
_entity.id
_entity.type
_entity.pdbx_description
1 polymer ?
#
loop_
_entity_poly.entity_id
_entity_poly.type
_entity_poly.pdbx_seq_one_letter_code
_entity_poly.pdbx_strand_id
1 'polypeptide(L)'
;MQMQTGTELDLLTNMLGTSSAVAAALLEGGRRYGANFLSFVNETGSPYHSVLAVQQRLIACGFSQLDERDKWDLRLGGKYFVTRNHSCIAAFVI
;
A
#
# COMPACT_ATOMS: atom_id res chain seq x y z
N MET A 1 54.01 20.52 0.84
CA MET A 1 52.64 20.97 1.17
C MET A 1 51.75 20.42 0.07
N GLN A 2 51.15 19.24 0.30
CA GLN A 2 50.45 18.46 -0.73
C GLN A 2 49.04 19.02 -0.98
N MET A 3 48.66 19.04 -2.25
CA MET A 3 47.44 19.63 -2.81
C MET A 3 46.18 18.90 -2.32
N GLN A 4 45.18 19.67 -1.84
CA GLN A 4 43.79 19.22 -1.73
C GLN A 4 43.08 19.46 -3.07
N THR A 5 42.91 18.41 -3.88
CA THR A 5 42.08 18.42 -5.10
C THR A 5 41.23 17.14 -5.19
N GLY A 6 40.58 16.77 -4.09
CA GLY A 6 39.85 15.49 -3.96
C GLY A 6 38.34 15.58 -3.78
N THR A 7 37.72 16.77 -3.79
CA THR A 7 36.32 16.92 -3.36
C THR A 7 35.30 17.10 -4.48
N GLU A 8 35.69 17.63 -5.64
CA GLU A 8 34.72 17.98 -6.69
C GLU A 8 34.34 16.81 -7.60
N LEU A 9 35.29 15.92 -7.91
CA LEU A 9 35.02 14.69 -8.67
C LEU A 9 34.14 13.72 -7.87
N ASP A 10 34.38 13.58 -6.57
CA ASP A 10 33.59 12.72 -5.67
C ASP A 10 32.16 13.24 -5.49
N LEU A 11 31.97 14.57 -5.46
CA LEU A 11 30.64 15.19 -5.42
C LEU A 11 29.84 14.92 -6.70
N LEU A 12 30.48 15.02 -7.87
CA LEU A 12 29.83 14.73 -9.16
C LEU A 12 29.55 13.22 -9.33
N THR A 13 30.44 12.35 -8.88
CA THR A 13 30.22 10.90 -8.85
C THR A 13 29.06 10.53 -7.92
N ASN A 14 28.94 11.15 -6.74
CA ASN A 14 27.81 10.93 -5.83
C ASN A 14 26.48 11.51 -6.36
N MET A 15 26.50 12.66 -7.05
CA MET A 15 25.32 13.29 -7.64
C MET A 15 24.80 12.53 -8.88
N LEU A 16 25.70 11.94 -9.68
CA LEU A 16 25.32 11.05 -10.79
C LEU A 16 24.87 9.66 -10.29
N GLY A 17 25.52 9.13 -9.23
CA GLY A 17 25.15 7.85 -8.61
C GLY A 17 23.79 7.87 -7.89
N THR A 18 23.39 9.00 -7.31
CA THR A 18 22.09 9.17 -6.65
C THR A 18 20.91 9.17 -7.62
N SER A 19 21.05 9.75 -8.82
CA SER A 19 20.00 9.76 -9.84
C SER A 19 19.63 8.35 -10.34
N SER A 20 20.64 7.52 -10.62
CA SER A 20 20.45 6.13 -11.07
C SER A 20 19.82 5.25 -9.97
N ALA A 21 20.26 5.41 -8.72
CA ALA A 21 19.71 4.68 -7.58
C ALA A 21 18.23 5.03 -7.30
N VAL A 22 17.86 6.31 -7.40
CA VAL A 22 16.46 6.75 -7.25
C VAL A 22 15.59 6.21 -8.38
N ALA A 23 16.06 6.26 -9.63
CA ALA A 23 15.34 5.68 -10.76
C ALA A 23 15.11 4.16 -10.59
N ALA A 24 16.13 3.43 -10.13
CA ALA A 24 16.02 2.00 -9.84
C ALA A 24 15.00 1.71 -8.73
N ALA A 25 15.02 2.51 -7.65
CA ALA A 25 14.07 2.36 -6.54
C ALA A 25 12.61 2.64 -6.97
N LEU A 26 12.39 3.66 -7.80
CA LEU A 26 11.06 3.96 -8.36
C LEU A 26 10.55 2.84 -9.25
N LEU A 27 11.39 2.31 -10.14
CA LEU A 27 11.04 1.18 -11.01
C LEU A 27 10.74 -0.09 -10.20
N GLU A 28 11.53 -0.35 -9.14
CA GLU A 28 11.29 -1.48 -8.24
C GLU A 28 9.97 -1.32 -7.47
N GLY A 29 9.69 -0.11 -6.98
CA GLY A 29 8.39 0.20 -6.37
C GLY A 29 7.24 -0.08 -7.33
N GLY A 30 7.34 0.38 -8.58
CA GLY A 30 6.34 0.11 -9.63
C GLY A 30 6.14 -1.38 -9.89
N ARG A 31 7.22 -2.15 -10.05
CA ARG A 31 7.15 -3.62 -10.22
C ARG A 31 6.46 -4.30 -9.05
N ARG A 32 6.79 -3.91 -7.82
CA ARG A 32 6.17 -4.45 -6.61
C ARG A 32 4.67 -4.20 -6.57
N TYR A 33 4.22 -2.97 -6.87
CA TYR A 33 2.78 -2.68 -6.93
C TYR A 33 2.07 -3.46 -8.05
N GLY A 34 2.70 -3.57 -9.22
CA GLY A 34 2.16 -4.37 -10.33
C GLY A 34 1.99 -5.85 -9.97
N ALA A 35 3.00 -6.45 -9.34
CA ALA A 35 2.93 -7.85 -8.88
C ALA A 35 1.82 -8.06 -7.83
N ASN A 36 1.70 -7.15 -6.85
CA ASN A 36 0.65 -7.22 -5.84
C ASN A 36 -0.76 -7.07 -6.45
N PHE A 37 -0.92 -6.17 -7.41
CA PHE A 37 -2.18 -5.99 -8.13
C PHE A 37 -2.54 -7.25 -8.92
N LEU A 38 -1.58 -7.84 -9.64
CA LEU A 38 -1.81 -9.07 -10.40
C LEU A 38 -2.20 -10.24 -9.49
N SER A 39 -1.57 -10.39 -8.32
CA SER A 39 -1.97 -11.38 -7.31
C SER A 39 -3.43 -11.18 -6.89
N PHE A 40 -3.83 -9.94 -6.58
CA PHE A 40 -5.21 -9.63 -6.22
C PHE A 40 -6.19 -9.98 -7.34
N VAL A 41 -5.90 -9.59 -8.59
CA VAL A 41 -6.78 -9.90 -9.72
C VAL A 41 -6.89 -11.41 -9.95
N ASN A 42 -5.79 -12.16 -9.83
CA ASN A 42 -5.80 -13.61 -9.97
C ASN A 42 -6.59 -14.31 -8.83
N GLU A 43 -6.62 -13.73 -7.64
CA GLU A 43 -7.42 -14.20 -6.51
C GLU A 43 -8.91 -13.85 -6.67
N THR A 44 -9.26 -12.81 -7.45
CA THR A 44 -10.62 -12.26 -7.49
C THR A 44 -11.24 -12.32 -8.89
N GLY A 45 -12.12 -13.30 -9.12
CA GLY A 45 -12.82 -13.48 -10.40
C GLY A 45 -14.25 -12.89 -10.48
N SER A 46 -14.75 -12.31 -9.38
CA SER A 46 -16.08 -11.68 -9.34
C SER A 46 -16.16 -10.63 -8.21
N PRO A 47 -17.15 -9.73 -8.22
CA PRO A 47 -17.33 -8.75 -7.13
C PRO A 47 -17.42 -9.38 -5.74
N TYR A 48 -18.03 -10.57 -5.64
CA TYR A 48 -18.13 -11.32 -4.38
C TYR A 48 -16.76 -11.78 -3.88
N HIS A 49 -15.93 -12.33 -4.77
CA HIS A 49 -14.56 -12.73 -4.42
C HIS A 49 -13.68 -11.52 -4.10
N SER A 50 -13.85 -10.40 -4.82
CA SER A 50 -13.14 -9.15 -4.53
C SER A 50 -13.47 -8.63 -3.13
N VAL A 51 -14.75 -8.57 -2.75
CA VAL A 51 -15.15 -8.15 -1.40
C VAL A 51 -14.61 -9.09 -0.34
N LEU A 52 -14.66 -10.41 -0.55
CA LEU A 52 -14.12 -11.39 0.39
C LEU A 52 -12.61 -11.19 0.60
N ALA A 53 -11.84 -11.03 -0.47
CA ALA A 53 -10.40 -10.79 -0.41
C ALA A 53 -10.07 -9.47 0.31
N VAL A 54 -10.83 -8.39 0.04
CA VAL A 54 -10.65 -7.10 0.72
C VAL A 54 -11.02 -7.21 2.20
N GLN A 55 -12.10 -7.90 2.54
CA GLN A 55 -12.52 -8.16 3.92
C GLN A 55 -11.40 -8.87 4.71
N GLN A 56 -10.80 -9.93 4.16
CA GLN A 56 -9.69 -10.64 4.80
C GLN A 56 -8.48 -9.73 5.05
N ARG A 57 -8.14 -8.88 4.08
CA ARG A 57 -7.03 -7.91 4.20
C ARG A 57 -7.33 -6.84 5.25
N LEU A 58 -8.57 -6.35 5.34
CA LEU A 58 -9.00 -5.39 6.35
C LEU A 58 -8.92 -5.99 7.76
N ILE A 59 -9.42 -7.21 7.94
CA ILE A 59 -9.31 -7.94 9.22
C ILE A 59 -7.85 -8.10 9.64
N ALA A 60 -6.97 -8.50 8.71
CA ALA A 60 -5.54 -8.61 8.98
C ALA A 60 -4.89 -7.28 9.38
N CYS A 61 -5.43 -6.14 8.92
CA CYS A 61 -5.01 -4.78 9.27
C CYS A 61 -5.66 -4.24 10.56
N GLY A 62 -6.42 -5.08 11.29
CA GLY A 62 -7.06 -4.74 12.56
C GLY A 62 -8.39 -4.00 12.41
N PHE A 63 -9.05 -4.07 11.25
CA PHE A 63 -10.41 -3.54 11.11
C PHE A 63 -11.44 -4.52 11.67
N SER A 64 -12.48 -3.97 12.28
CA SER A 64 -13.64 -4.74 12.75
C SER A 64 -14.84 -4.60 11.79
N GLN A 65 -15.51 -5.72 11.51
CA GLN A 65 -16.74 -5.68 10.72
C GLN A 65 -17.90 -5.16 11.57
N LEU A 66 -18.70 -4.26 11.01
CA LEU A 66 -19.97 -3.81 11.56
C LEU A 66 -21.11 -4.41 10.75
N ASP A 67 -22.25 -4.68 11.40
CA ASP A 67 -23.52 -4.97 10.73
C ASP A 67 -24.24 -3.65 10.45
N GLU A 68 -24.65 -3.42 9.19
CA GLU A 68 -25.34 -2.19 8.78
C GLU A 68 -26.72 -2.00 9.42
N ARG A 69 -27.26 -3.05 10.04
CA ARG A 69 -28.58 -3.03 10.70
C ARG A 69 -28.50 -2.68 12.19
N ASP A 70 -27.31 -2.73 12.77
CA ASP A 70 -27.09 -2.47 14.19
C ASP A 70 -26.75 -1.00 14.47
N LYS A 71 -26.96 -0.56 15.71
CA LYS A 71 -26.39 0.71 16.17
C LYS A 71 -24.89 0.54 16.39
N TRP A 72 -24.09 1.41 15.79
CA TRP A 72 -22.64 1.34 15.89
C TRP A 72 -22.10 2.10 17.11
N ASP A 73 -21.28 1.44 17.92
CA ASP A 73 -20.42 2.07 18.94
C ASP A 73 -19.04 2.34 18.35
N LEU A 74 -18.86 3.54 17.79
CA LEU A 74 -17.62 3.95 17.12
C LEU A 74 -16.70 4.69 18.09
N ARG A 75 -15.39 4.40 18.00
CA ARG A 75 -14.35 5.02 18.82
C ARG A 75 -13.34 5.74 17.95
N LEU A 76 -12.82 6.86 18.44
CA LEU A 76 -11.71 7.59 17.81
C LEU A 76 -10.48 6.68 17.69
N GLY A 77 -9.83 6.70 16.53
CA GLY A 77 -8.77 5.78 16.13
C GLY A 77 -9.26 4.36 15.75
N GLY A 78 -10.57 4.10 15.86
CA GLY A 78 -11.17 2.82 15.52
C GLY A 78 -11.22 2.59 14.01
N LYS A 79 -10.98 1.35 13.60
CA LYS A 79 -10.96 0.90 12.21
C LYS A 79 -12.14 -0.02 11.95
N TYR A 80 -13.01 0.36 11.02
CA TYR A 80 -14.28 -0.34 10.80
C TYR A 80 -14.55 -0.57 9.32
N PHE A 81 -15.29 -1.62 9.01
CA PHE A 81 -15.83 -1.81 7.67
C PHE A 81 -17.22 -2.45 7.73
N VAL A 82 -17.99 -2.22 6.67
CA VAL A 82 -19.30 -2.85 6.43
C VAL A 82 -19.28 -3.54 5.07
N THR A 83 -20.10 -4.59 4.93
CA THR A 83 -20.39 -5.19 3.62
C THR A 83 -21.88 -5.17 3.39
N ARG A 84 -22.29 -4.94 2.13
CA ARG A 84 -23.69 -5.03 1.72
C ARG A 84 -23.82 -6.03 0.59
N ASN A 85 -24.73 -6.99 0.76
CA ASN A 85 -24.97 -8.10 -0.17
C ASN A 85 -23.69 -8.87 -0.58
N HIS A 86 -22.62 -8.79 0.22
CA HIS A 86 -21.29 -9.35 -0.07
C HIS A 86 -20.65 -8.91 -1.40
N SER A 87 -21.19 -7.92 -2.09
CA SER A 87 -20.69 -7.40 -3.37
C SER A 87 -20.29 -5.92 -3.30
N CYS A 88 -20.51 -5.28 -2.15
CA CYS A 88 -20.03 -3.95 -1.81
C CYS A 88 -19.35 -3.99 -0.44
N ILE A 89 -18.24 -3.24 -0.32
CA ILE A 89 -17.51 -3.06 0.93
C ILE A 89 -17.13 -1.59 1.09
N ALA A 90 -17.28 -1.06 2.30
CA ALA A 90 -16.82 0.28 2.67
C ALA A 90 -16.04 0.19 3.98
N ALA A 91 -14.84 0.74 4.00
CA ALA A 91 -13.94 0.75 5.15
C ALA A 91 -13.55 2.18 5.50
N PHE A 92 -13.48 2.47 6.79
CA PHE A 92 -13.19 3.81 7.31
C PHE A 92 -12.45 3.74 8.65
N VAL A 93 -11.76 4.82 8.97
CA VAL A 93 -11.10 5.06 10.26
C VAL A 93 -11.69 6.34 10.83
N ILE A 94 -12.06 6.31 12.11
CA ILE A 94 -12.63 7.46 12.83
C ILE A 94 -11.53 8.26 13.51
#